data_AF-A0A9D6Q6A1-F1
#
_entry.id   AF-A0A9D6Q6A1-F1
#
_cell.length_a   1.000
_cell.length_b   1.000
_cell.length_c   1.000
_cell.angle_alpha   90.00
_cell.angle_beta   90.00
_cell.angle_gamma   90.00
#
_symmetry.space_group_name_H-M   'P 1'
#
loop_
_entity.id
_entity.type
_entity.pdbx_description
1 polymer ?
#
loop_
_entity_poly.entity_id
_entity_poly.type
_entity_poly.pdbx_seq_one_letter_code
_entity_poly.pdbx_strand_id
1 'polypeptide(L)'
;MGISSAGFLLIGVVFMGGVAGRRRIIALVALLLMSGMLLVSCGGDPPPPPPPNEVSSIVTGLSPNTTYFWKVVAKDGNEGSTNSAVRSLTTKG
;
A
#
# COMPACT_ATOMS: atom_id res chain seq x y z
N MET A 1 16.35 23.06 38.15
CA MET A 1 15.14 22.81 37.35
C MET A 1 15.14 21.31 36.98
N GLY A 2 14.66 20.35 37.77
CA GLY A 2 13.72 20.40 38.88
C GLY A 2 12.32 19.94 38.47
N ILE A 3 12.17 18.81 37.76
CA ILE A 3 10.88 18.12 37.68
C ILE A 3 11.04 16.79 38.42
N SER A 4 10.65 16.86 39.69
CA SER A 4 10.65 15.76 40.65
C SER A 4 9.69 14.67 40.16
N SER A 5 10.20 13.47 39.91
CA SER A 5 9.45 12.27 39.53
C SER A 5 8.70 11.67 40.72
N ALA A 6 7.86 12.49 41.37
CA ALA A 6 7.03 12.12 42.51
C ALA A 6 5.56 11.89 42.11
N GLY A 7 5.29 11.54 40.84
CA GLY A 7 3.94 11.32 40.30
C GLY A 7 3.51 9.86 40.17
N PHE A 8 4.44 8.90 40.27
CA PHE A 8 4.16 7.49 39.97
C PHE A 8 3.85 6.59 41.18
N LEU A 9 3.90 7.12 42.41
CA LEU A 9 3.65 6.31 43.61
C LEU A 9 2.22 6.37 44.16
N LEU A 10 1.33 7.19 43.60
CA LEU A 10 -0.06 7.28 44.07
C LEU A 10 -1.11 6.69 43.12
N ILE A 11 -0.69 5.95 42.09
CA ILE A 11 -1.63 5.13 41.29
C ILE A 11 -1.77 3.71 41.89
N GLY A 12 -0.89 3.33 42.82
CA GLY A 12 -0.79 1.96 43.35
C GLY A 12 -1.74 1.58 44.51
N VAL A 13 -2.41 2.52 45.19
CA VAL A 13 -3.08 2.18 46.48
C VAL A 13 -4.58 2.55 46.56
N VAL A 14 -5.18 3.23 45.58
CA VAL A 14 -6.60 3.66 45.72
C VAL A 14 -7.64 2.65 45.21
N PHE A 15 -7.27 1.50 44.62
CA PHE A 15 -8.29 0.55 44.14
C PHE A 15 -8.07 -0.91 44.53
N MET A 16 -7.52 -1.19 45.70
CA MET A 16 -7.41 -2.55 46.28
C MET A 16 -8.62 -2.94 47.15
N GLY A 17 -9.86 -2.60 46.76
CA GLY A 17 -11.01 -2.79 47.68
C GLY A 17 -12.41 -2.93 47.08
N GLY A 18 -12.58 -3.26 45.79
CA GLY A 18 -13.93 -3.39 45.23
C GLY A 18 -13.99 -3.83 43.77
N VAL A 19 -13.06 -4.69 43.36
CA VAL A 19 -12.71 -4.79 41.94
C VAL A 19 -12.47 -6.24 41.53
N ALA A 20 -13.47 -7.11 41.71
CA ALA A 20 -13.46 -8.45 41.11
C ALA A 20 -14.27 -8.48 39.80
N GLY A 21 -15.51 -7.95 39.81
CA GLY A 21 -16.38 -7.89 38.64
C GLY A 21 -16.05 -6.73 37.68
N ARG A 22 -15.86 -5.51 38.21
CA ARG A 22 -15.53 -4.32 37.41
C ARG A 22 -14.14 -4.42 36.75
N ARG A 23 -13.16 -5.08 37.39
CA ARG A 23 -11.81 -5.33 36.80
C ARG A 23 -11.87 -6.24 35.59
N ARG A 24 -12.68 -7.31 35.66
CA ARG A 24 -12.91 -8.21 34.53
C ARG A 24 -13.58 -7.46 33.39
N ILE A 25 -14.60 -6.64 33.67
CA ILE A 25 -15.26 -5.82 32.64
C ILE A 25 -14.30 -4.79 32.05
N ILE A 26 -13.53 -4.05 32.86
CA ILE A 26 -12.55 -3.07 32.39
C ILE A 26 -11.44 -3.76 31.58
N ALA A 27 -10.95 -4.93 32.00
CA ALA A 27 -9.95 -5.71 31.28
C ALA A 27 -10.50 -6.25 29.95
N LEU A 28 -11.75 -6.72 29.90
CA LEU A 28 -12.40 -7.17 28.67
C LEU A 28 -12.66 -6.01 27.70
N VAL A 29 -13.08 -4.84 28.21
CA VAL A 29 -13.25 -3.63 27.41
C VAL A 29 -11.90 -3.12 26.86
N ALA A 30 -10.85 -3.13 27.67
CA ALA A 30 -9.50 -2.77 27.23
C ALA A 30 -8.94 -3.75 26.18
N LEU A 31 -9.20 -5.06 26.34
CA LEU A 31 -8.81 -6.10 25.38
C LEU A 31 -9.54 -5.96 24.04
N LEU A 32 -10.84 -5.63 24.07
CA LEU A 32 -11.64 -5.35 22.86
C LEU A 32 -11.16 -4.09 22.13
N LEU A 33 -10.77 -3.04 22.86
CA LEU A 33 -10.22 -1.83 22.26
C LEU A 33 -8.83 -2.05 21.65
N MET A 34 -7.95 -2.80 22.31
CA MET A 34 -6.63 -3.17 21.77
C MET A 34 -6.73 -4.12 20.56
N SER A 35 -7.68 -5.05 20.57
CA SER A 35 -7.95 -5.95 19.44
C SER A 35 -8.53 -5.22 18.22
N GLY A 36 -9.27 -4.13 18.42
CA GLY A 36 -9.80 -3.30 17.34
C GLY A 36 -8.73 -2.53 16.56
N MET A 37 -7.60 -2.21 17.19
CA MET A 37 -6.48 -1.49 16.54
C MET A 37 -5.61 -2.37 15.63
N LEU A 38 -5.65 -3.70 15.78
CA LEU A 38 -4.82 -4.62 14.98
C LEU A 38 -5.49 -5.11 13.68
N LEU A 39 -6.80 -4.89 13.51
CA LEU A 39 -7.54 -5.34 12.32
C LEU A 39 -7.58 -4.28 11.20
N VAL A 40 -7.03 -3.07 11.43
CA VAL A 40 -6.94 -1.98 10.45
C VAL A 40 -5.47 -1.71 10.09
N SER A 41 -4.77 -2.75 9.64
CA SER A 41 -3.57 -2.55 8.85
C SER A 41 -3.54 -3.51 7.68
N CYS A 42 -4.50 -3.31 6.78
CA CYS A 42 -4.31 -3.66 5.38
C CYS A 42 -4.33 -2.36 4.58
N GLY A 43 -3.37 -1.47 4.89
CA GLY A 43 -3.01 -0.40 3.99
C GLY A 43 -2.11 -1.00 2.92
N GLY A 44 -2.70 -1.58 1.87
CA GLY A 44 -1.95 -1.90 0.67
C GLY A 44 -1.48 -0.60 0.06
N ASP A 45 -0.17 -0.37 0.02
CA ASP A 45 0.39 0.80 -0.65
C ASP A 45 -0.16 0.85 -2.09
N PRO A 46 -0.72 2.00 -2.54
CA PRO A 46 -1.08 2.14 -3.93
C PRO A 46 0.19 1.91 -4.77
N PRO A 47 0.09 1.18 -5.90
CA PRO A 47 1.23 0.99 -6.77
C PRO A 47 1.82 2.36 -7.14
N PRO A 48 3.16 2.48 -7.20
CA PRO A 48 3.80 3.72 -7.58
C PRO A 48 3.18 4.24 -8.88
N PRO A 49 2.97 5.56 -9.02
CA PRO A 49 2.56 6.11 -10.31
C PRO A 49 3.60 5.67 -11.36
N PRO A 50 3.16 5.29 -12.57
CA PRO A 50 4.09 4.95 -13.63
C PRO A 50 5.07 6.13 -13.84
N PRO A 51 6.32 5.86 -14.20
CA PRO A 51 7.27 6.91 -14.55
C PRO A 51 6.60 7.90 -15.52
N PRO A 52 6.83 9.22 -15.41
CA PRO A 52 6.16 10.24 -16.24
C PRO A 52 6.33 10.06 -17.76
N ASN A 53 7.19 9.14 -18.16
CA ASN A 53 7.63 8.88 -19.53
C ASN A 53 7.36 7.43 -19.99
N GLU A 54 6.54 6.66 -19.28
CA GLU A 54 6.14 5.32 -19.72
C GLU A 54 4.77 5.36 -20.43
N VAL A 55 4.76 4.97 -21.70
CA VAL A 55 3.55 4.91 -22.54
C VAL A 55 3.38 3.49 -23.03
N SER A 56 2.21 2.89 -22.78
CA SER A 56 1.86 1.55 -23.21
C SER A 56 0.60 1.55 -24.09
N SER A 57 0.54 0.61 -25.03
CA SER A 57 -0.63 0.40 -25.91
C SER A 57 -0.84 -1.08 -26.14
N ILE A 58 -2.08 -1.54 -25.97
CA ILE A 58 -2.46 -2.95 -26.17
C ILE A 58 -2.93 -3.12 -27.61
N VAL A 59 -2.38 -4.09 -28.33
CA VAL A 59 -2.81 -4.49 -29.68
C VAL A 59 -3.53 -5.82 -29.58
N THR A 60 -4.78 -5.87 -30.02
CA THR A 60 -5.64 -7.07 -29.98
C THR A 60 -5.96 -7.59 -31.38
N GLY A 61 -6.58 -8.77 -31.48
CA GLY A 61 -6.99 -9.35 -32.76
C GLY A 61 -5.85 -9.95 -33.61
N LEU A 62 -4.71 -10.25 -32.99
CA LEU A 62 -3.59 -10.88 -33.66
C LEU A 62 -3.85 -12.39 -33.84
N SER A 63 -3.57 -12.92 -35.04
CA SER A 63 -3.62 -14.35 -35.30
C SER A 63 -2.64 -15.13 -34.40
N PRO A 64 -3.01 -16.33 -33.92
CA PRO A 64 -2.14 -17.19 -33.11
C PRO A 64 -0.94 -17.70 -33.90
N ASN A 65 0.12 -18.12 -33.19
CA ASN A 65 1.35 -18.69 -33.77
C ASN A 65 1.93 -17.87 -34.93
N THR A 66 1.82 -16.53 -34.85
CA THR A 66 2.20 -15.61 -35.92
C THR A 66 3.24 -14.63 -35.39
N THR A 67 4.31 -14.41 -36.16
CA THR A 67 5.38 -13.46 -35.80
C THR A 67 5.06 -12.08 -36.36
N TYR A 68 4.97 -11.10 -35.47
CA TYR A 68 4.73 -9.69 -35.80
C TYR A 68 6.00 -8.86 -35.58
N PHE A 69 6.19 -7.87 -36.44
CA PHE A 69 7.25 -6.88 -36.33
C PHE A 69 6.64 -5.51 -36.02
N TRP A 70 7.22 -4.79 -35.07
CA TRP A 70 6.71 -3.50 -34.63
C TRP A 70 7.84 -2.55 -34.21
N LYS A 71 7.54 -1.25 -34.19
CA LYS A 71 8.42 -0.20 -33.68
C LYS A 71 7.58 0.94 -33.10
N VAL A 72 8.19 1.77 -32.26
CA VAL A 72 7.58 2.99 -31.73
C VAL A 72 8.09 4.19 -32.55
N VAL A 73 7.18 5.12 -32.87
CA VAL A 73 7.51 6.38 -33.54
C VAL A 73 7.07 7.53 -32.63
N ALA A 74 8.04 8.26 -32.07
CA ALA A 74 7.77 9.47 -31.30
C ALA A 74 7.61 10.65 -32.27
N LYS A 75 6.59 11.49 -32.05
CA LYS A 75 6.33 12.72 -32.83
C LYS A 75 6.31 13.93 -31.89
N ASP A 76 6.91 15.04 -32.31
CA ASP A 76 7.02 16.26 -31.49
C ASP A 76 5.94 17.33 -31.77
N GLY A 77 5.08 17.09 -32.77
CA GLY A 77 4.02 18.02 -33.20
C GLY A 77 4.46 19.06 -34.22
N ASN A 78 5.76 19.18 -34.51
CA ASN A 78 6.35 20.10 -35.48
C ASN A 78 7.06 19.34 -36.62
N GLU A 79 6.42 18.27 -37.10
CA GLU A 79 6.93 17.37 -38.17
C GLU A 79 8.18 16.53 -37.80
N GLY A 80 8.77 16.73 -36.62
CA GLY A 80 9.86 15.91 -36.13
C GLY A 80 9.39 14.51 -35.73
N SER A 81 10.20 13.50 -36.08
CA SER A 81 9.96 12.12 -35.64
C SER A 81 11.23 11.35 -35.32
N THR A 82 11.16 10.50 -34.30
CA THR A 82 12.25 9.59 -33.90
C THR A 82 11.72 8.17 -33.85
N ASN A 83 12.43 7.24 -34.50
CA ASN A 83 12.06 5.83 -34.57
C ASN A 83 12.84 5.01 -33.54
N SER A 84 12.17 4.05 -32.88
CA SER A 84 12.86 3.01 -32.15
C SER A 84 13.46 1.95 -33.08
N ALA A 85 14.29 1.07 -32.53
CA ALA A 85 14.63 -0.20 -33.18
C ALA A 85 13.36 -1.02 -33.48
N VAL A 86 13.41 -1.82 -34.56
CA VAL A 86 12.37 -2.79 -34.88
C VAL A 86 12.49 -3.98 -33.93
N ARG A 87 11.35 -4.41 -33.38
CA ARG A 87 11.22 -5.56 -32.50
C ARG A 87 10.29 -6.60 -33.11
N SER A 88 10.46 -7.85 -32.69
CA SER A 88 9.57 -8.95 -33.08
C SER A 88 8.96 -9.64 -31.85
N LEU A 89 7.79 -10.22 -32.05
CA LEU A 89 7.10 -11.06 -31.08
C LEU A 89 6.31 -12.14 -31.83
N THR A 90 6.26 -13.35 -31.29
CA THR A 90 5.39 -14.43 -31.78
C THR A 90 4.21 -14.59 -30.83
N THR A 91 2.99 -14.57 -31.36
CA THR A 91 1.77 -14.80 -30.58
C THR A 91 1.65 -16.27 -30.19
N LYS A 92 1.09 -16.53 -29.00
CA LYS A 92 0.79 -17.90 -28.56
C LYS A 92 -0.41 -18.45 -29.33
N GLY A 93 -0.40 -19.76 -29.56
CA GLY A 93 -1.54 -20.54 -30.06
C GLY A 93 -2.36 -21.14 -28.95
#